data_AF-A0A1H2ZQS6-F1
#
_entry.id   AF-A0A1H2ZQS6-F1
#
_cell.length_a   1.000
_cell.length_b   1.000
_cell.length_c   1.000
_cell.angle_alpha   90.00
_cell.angle_beta   90.00
_cell.angle_gamma   90.00
#
_symmetry.space_group_name_H-M   'P 1'
#
loop_
_entity.id
_entity.type
_entity.pdbx_description
1 polymer ?
#
loop_
_entity_poly.entity_id
_entity_poly.type
_entity_poly.pdbx_seq_one_letter_code
_entity_poly.pdbx_strand_id
1 'polypeptide(L)'
;MSGTPPFEILLPEALLQDGVPDLRIASKFLALLAESGNEVQHLEVFAGMPLVNSPVPAIKQFLAVVNGARQLDAFISQVSAMLFPGRAGSKGSLCCVVAGAFTEFEITESGKNAAINWQIVRHTRPAA
;
A
#
# COMPACT_ATOMS: atom_id res chain seq x y z
N MET A 1 23.33 -17.87 -2.10
CA MET A 1 22.19 -17.75 -3.02
C MET A 1 21.33 -16.60 -2.53
N SER A 2 21.43 -15.43 -3.16
CA SER A 2 20.63 -14.24 -2.83
C SER A 2 19.35 -14.28 -3.66
N GLY A 3 18.41 -15.14 -3.27
CA GLY A 3 17.07 -15.11 -3.84
C GLY A 3 16.26 -14.05 -3.11
N THR A 4 15.63 -13.12 -3.84
CA THR A 4 14.59 -12.27 -3.27
C THR A 4 13.56 -13.18 -2.61
N PRO A 5 13.21 -12.97 -1.33
CA PRO A 5 12.23 -13.80 -0.66
C PRO A 5 10.93 -13.80 -1.48
N PRO A 6 10.22 -14.95 -1.57
CA PRO A 6 8.97 -15.01 -2.29
C PRO A 6 8.00 -13.99 -1.71
N PHE A 7 7.40 -13.20 -2.60
CA PHE A 7 6.47 -12.13 -2.29
C PHE A 7 5.17 -12.40 -3.04
N GLU A 8 4.12 -12.67 -2.29
CA GLU A 8 2.79 -12.96 -2.82
C GLU A 8 1.82 -11.88 -2.38
N ILE A 9 1.07 -11.33 -3.34
CA ILE A 9 0.03 -10.34 -3.06
C ILE A 9 -1.29 -11.08 -2.90
N LEU A 10 -1.99 -10.80 -1.81
CA LEU A 10 -3.34 -11.31 -1.59
C LEU A 10 -4.34 -10.28 -2.10
N LEU A 11 -5.37 -10.75 -2.81
CA LEU A 11 -6.42 -9.91 -3.39
C LEU A 11 -7.80 -10.37 -2.88
N PRO A 12 -8.76 -9.45 -2.68
CA PRO A 12 -10.13 -9.82 -2.35
C PRO A 12 -10.74 -10.76 -3.40
N GLU A 13 -11.52 -11.76 -2.97
CA GLU A 13 -12.09 -12.78 -3.87
C GLU A 13 -12.93 -12.19 -5.01
N ALA A 14 -13.66 -11.10 -4.75
CA ALA A 14 -14.47 -10.41 -5.75
C ALA A 14 -13.63 -9.96 -6.97
N LEU A 15 -12.38 -9.54 -6.77
CA LEU A 15 -11.46 -9.14 -7.84
C LEU A 15 -10.94 -10.31 -8.67
N LEU A 16 -10.93 -11.52 -8.10
CA LEU A 16 -10.50 -12.72 -8.81
C LEU A 16 -11.60 -13.23 -9.76
N GLN A 17 -12.87 -12.88 -9.49
CA GLN A 17 -14.02 -13.32 -10.28
C GLN A 17 -14.26 -12.45 -11.52
N ASP A 18 -14.08 -11.13 -11.40
CA ASP A 18 -14.37 -10.16 -12.47
C ASP A 18 -13.17 -9.85 -13.38
N GLY A 19 -12.02 -10.51 -13.12
CA GLY A 19 -10.76 -10.25 -13.79
C GLY A 19 -9.93 -9.20 -13.05
N VAL A 20 -8.64 -9.49 -12.87
CA VAL A 20 -7.74 -8.62 -12.11
C VAL A 20 -7.41 -7.37 -12.94
N PRO A 21 -7.74 -6.15 -12.47
CA PRO A 21 -7.41 -4.92 -13.17
C PRO A 21 -5.89 -4.68 -13.15
N ASP A 22 -5.43 -3.65 -13.86
CA ASP A 22 -4.04 -3.20 -13.71
C ASP A 22 -3.80 -2.74 -12.26
N LEU A 23 -2.97 -3.47 -11.52
CA LEU A 23 -2.61 -3.20 -10.13
C LEU A 23 -1.13 -2.81 -9.96
N ARG A 24 -0.43 -2.45 -11.04
CA ARG A 24 1.03 -2.26 -11.01
C ARG A 24 1.51 -1.23 -9.98
N ILE A 25 0.81 -0.11 -9.83
CA ILE A 25 1.23 0.99 -8.94
C ILE A 25 1.02 0.57 -7.47
N ALA A 26 -0.16 0.06 -7.15
CA ALA A 26 -0.48 -0.40 -5.80
C ALA A 26 0.33 -1.64 -5.38
N SER A 27 0.60 -2.57 -6.32
CA SER A 27 1.47 -3.72 -6.08
C SER A 27 2.91 -3.31 -5.73
N LYS A 28 3.46 -2.32 -6.45
CA LYS A 28 4.78 -1.78 -6.12
C LYS A 28 4.78 -1.07 -4.78
N PHE A 29 3.74 -0.29 -4.47
CA PHE A 29 3.59 0.34 -3.16
C PHE A 29 3.56 -0.70 -2.03
N LEU A 30 2.78 -1.77 -2.15
CA LEU A 30 2.71 -2.85 -1.17
C LEU A 30 4.06 -3.55 -0.97
N ALA A 31 4.80 -3.81 -2.06
CA ALA A 31 6.16 -4.36 -1.96
C ALA A 31 7.09 -3.42 -1.16
N LEU A 32 7.03 -2.11 -1.42
CA LEU A 32 7.82 -1.13 -0.67
C LEU A 32 7.40 -1.03 0.81
N LEU A 33 6.11 -1.19 1.12
CA LEU A 33 5.62 -1.30 2.50
C LEU A 33 6.26 -2.49 3.22
N ALA A 34 6.23 -3.66 2.58
CA ALA A 34 6.79 -4.89 3.12
C ALA A 34 8.30 -4.82 3.36
N GLU A 35 9.03 -4.26 2.39
CA GLU A 35 10.49 -4.04 2.47
C GLU A 35 10.88 -3.04 3.56
N SER A 36 10.03 -2.06 3.88
CA SER A 36 10.39 -0.97 4.80
C SER A 36 10.64 -1.43 6.24
N GLY A 37 10.01 -2.51 6.69
CA GLY A 37 10.11 -3.00 8.07
C GLY A 37 9.40 -2.14 9.12
N ASN A 38 8.85 -0.97 8.76
CA ASN A 38 8.21 -0.06 9.70
C ASN A 38 6.90 -0.63 10.24
N GLU A 39 6.73 -0.59 11.57
CA GLU A 39 5.48 -1.01 12.22
C GLU A 39 4.35 0.02 12.04
N VAL A 40 4.68 1.30 12.12
CA VAL A 40 3.74 2.40 11.92
C VAL A 40 4.41 3.46 11.04
N GLN A 41 3.67 3.98 10.07
CA GLN A 41 4.15 5.06 9.23
C GLN A 41 3.00 5.96 8.76
N HIS A 42 3.35 7.21 8.49
CA HIS A 42 2.43 8.20 7.95
C HIS A 42 2.81 8.53 6.50
N LEU A 43 1.81 8.61 5.65
CA LEU A 43 1.94 8.97 4.24
C LEU A 43 1.06 10.17 3.94
N GLU A 44 1.68 11.23 3.42
CA GLU A 44 0.95 12.36 2.87
C GLU A 44 1.36 12.61 1.41
N VAL A 45 0.36 12.81 0.54
CA VAL A 45 0.57 13.21 -0.85
C VAL A 45 -0.34 14.38 -1.19
N PHE A 46 0.23 15.46 -1.71
CA PHE A 46 -0.51 16.65 -2.11
C PHE A 46 -0.73 16.64 -3.62
N ALA A 47 -1.99 16.57 -4.07
CA ALA A 47 -2.32 16.53 -5.48
C ALA A 47 -1.80 17.77 -6.21
N GLY A 48 -1.20 17.58 -7.39
CA GLY A 48 -0.72 18.68 -8.23
C GLY A 48 0.57 19.36 -7.73
N MET A 49 1.16 18.90 -6.62
CA MET A 49 2.46 19.35 -6.12
C MET A 49 3.40 18.14 -6.00
N PRO A 50 4.71 18.26 -6.29
CA PRO A 50 5.67 17.14 -6.12
C PRO A 50 6.00 16.88 -4.63
N LEU A 51 5.06 17.16 -3.72
CA LEU A 51 5.24 17.03 -2.28
C LEU A 51 4.67 15.69 -1.80
N VAL A 52 5.56 14.82 -1.35
CA VAL A 52 5.25 13.56 -0.68
C VAL A 52 6.00 13.50 0.64
N ASN A 53 5.26 13.28 1.73
CA ASN A 53 5.83 13.03 3.06
C ASN A 53 5.67 11.55 3.38
N SER A 54 6.79 10.87 3.58
CA SER A 54 6.84 9.49 4.07
C SER A 54 8.17 9.30 4.80
N PRO A 55 8.18 8.55 5.92
CA PRO A 55 9.43 8.19 6.59
C PRO A 55 10.25 7.16 5.79
N VAL A 56 9.67 6.55 4.75
CA VAL A 56 10.33 5.54 3.89
C VAL A 56 10.80 6.20 2.59
N PRO A 57 12.13 6.36 2.37
CA PRO A 57 12.66 7.06 1.19
C PRO A 57 12.19 6.46 -0.14
N ALA A 58 12.10 5.14 -0.22
CA ALA A 58 11.67 4.46 -1.44
C ALA A 58 10.20 4.75 -1.77
N ILE A 59 9.31 4.79 -0.77
CA ILE A 59 7.90 5.17 -0.93
C ILE A 59 7.81 6.63 -1.33
N LYS A 60 8.57 7.52 -0.68
CA LYS A 60 8.61 8.95 -1.00
C LYS A 60 8.98 9.18 -2.46
N GLN A 61 10.06 8.56 -2.93
CA GLN A 61 10.53 8.69 -4.32
C GLN A 61 9.51 8.12 -5.32
N PHE A 62 9.01 6.91 -5.05
CA PHE A 62 8.04 6.25 -5.90
C PHE A 62 6.76 7.10 -6.07
N LEU A 63 6.17 7.56 -4.97
CA LEU A 63 4.94 8.35 -5.02
C LEU A 63 5.17 9.76 -5.55
N ALA A 64 6.36 10.34 -5.42
CA ALA A 64 6.69 11.60 -6.08
C ALA A 64 6.65 11.46 -7.61
N VAL A 65 7.14 10.34 -8.15
CA VAL A 65 7.04 10.02 -9.59
C VAL A 65 5.59 9.79 -10.00
N VAL A 66 4.84 8.98 -9.27
CA VAL A 66 3.41 8.72 -9.53
C VAL A 66 2.60 10.03 -9.55
N ASN A 67 2.82 10.90 -8.56
CA ASN A 67 2.15 12.18 -8.46
C ASN A 67 2.57 13.14 -9.57
N GLY A 68 3.88 13.23 -9.88
CA GLY A 68 4.41 14.03 -10.99
C GLY A 68 3.88 13.59 -12.37
N ALA A 69 3.64 12.29 -12.54
CA ALA A 69 3.02 11.70 -13.73
C ALA A 69 1.48 11.83 -13.73
N ARG A 70 0.88 12.50 -12.74
CA ARG A 70 -0.58 12.67 -12.56
C ARG A 70 -1.33 11.33 -12.49
N GLN A 71 -0.71 10.31 -11.91
CA GLN A 71 -1.28 8.97 -11.74
C GLN A 71 -1.77 8.72 -10.31
N LEU A 72 -2.01 9.79 -9.53
CA LEU A 72 -2.43 9.67 -8.13
C LEU A 72 -3.83 9.05 -7.99
N ASP A 73 -4.78 9.41 -8.87
CA ASP A 73 -6.13 8.82 -8.85
C ASP A 73 -6.09 7.33 -9.21
N ALA A 74 -5.25 6.96 -10.18
CA ALA A 74 -5.01 5.56 -10.52
C ALA A 74 -4.40 4.79 -9.35
N PHE A 75 -3.43 5.39 -8.65
CA PHE A 75 -2.86 4.79 -7.43
C PHE A 75 -3.93 4.56 -6.35
N ILE A 76 -4.73 5.58 -6.04
CA ILE A 76 -5.79 5.48 -5.02
C ILE A 76 -6.79 4.39 -5.42
N SER A 77 -7.25 4.39 -6.68
CA SER A 77 -8.19 3.39 -7.20
C SER A 77 -7.63 1.97 -7.11
N GLN A 78 -6.37 1.76 -7.49
CA GLN A 78 -5.71 0.45 -7.40
C GLN A 78 -5.53 0.00 -5.94
N VAL A 79 -5.13 0.91 -5.04
CA VAL A 79 -5.04 0.59 -3.60
C VAL A 79 -6.41 0.18 -3.09
N SER A 80 -7.46 0.98 -3.35
CA SER A 80 -8.83 0.68 -2.92
C SER A 80 -9.35 -0.65 -3.45
N ALA A 81 -9.00 -1.03 -4.68
CA ALA A 81 -9.33 -2.36 -5.20
C ALA A 81 -8.66 -3.47 -4.37
N MET A 82 -7.38 -3.31 -4.03
CA MET A 82 -6.63 -4.32 -3.26
C MET A 82 -7.00 -4.40 -1.77
N LEU A 83 -7.84 -3.51 -1.24
CA LEU A 83 -8.18 -3.51 0.19
C LEU A 83 -9.13 -4.64 0.55
N PHE A 84 -8.70 -5.44 1.52
CA PHE A 84 -9.62 -6.26 2.29
C PHE A 84 -10.41 -5.38 3.27
N PRO A 85 -11.67 -5.74 3.58
CA PRO A 85 -12.46 -5.02 4.59
C PRO A 85 -11.72 -4.90 5.92
N GLY A 86 -11.64 -3.68 6.45
CA GLY A 86 -10.95 -3.37 7.70
C GLY A 86 -11.89 -3.29 8.90
N ARG A 87 -11.33 -2.89 10.05
CA ARG A 87 -12.08 -2.62 11.28
C ARG A 87 -12.83 -1.28 11.22
N ALA A 88 -13.71 -1.02 12.18
CA ALA A 88 -14.39 0.27 12.29
C ALA A 88 -13.37 1.42 12.39
N GLY A 89 -13.49 2.41 11.49
CA GLY A 89 -12.54 3.53 11.38
C GLY A 89 -11.36 3.29 10.45
N SER A 90 -11.20 2.07 9.91
CA SER A 90 -10.21 1.73 8.90
C SER A 90 -10.77 1.88 7.48
N LYS A 91 -9.90 2.20 6.53
CA LYS A 91 -10.18 2.12 5.09
C LYS A 91 -10.14 0.68 4.57
N GLY A 92 -9.48 -0.21 5.30
CA GLY A 92 -9.18 -1.57 4.89
C GLY A 92 -7.72 -1.92 5.10
N SER A 93 -7.35 -3.12 4.67
CA SER A 93 -5.99 -3.64 4.78
C SER A 93 -5.45 -4.13 3.45
N LEU A 94 -4.18 -3.82 3.17
CA LEU A 94 -3.42 -4.49 2.11
C LEU A 94 -2.72 -5.71 2.72
N CYS A 95 -2.78 -6.86 2.03
CA CYS A 95 -2.27 -8.12 2.57
C CYS A 95 -1.27 -8.76 1.59
N CYS A 96 -0.19 -9.31 2.14
CA CYS A 96 0.80 -10.07 1.37
C CYS A 96 1.44 -11.18 2.22
N VAL A 97 2.04 -12.17 1.55
CA VAL A 97 2.91 -13.17 2.19
C VAL A 97 4.34 -12.92 1.75
N VAL A 98 5.25 -12.78 2.72
CA VAL A 98 6.68 -12.56 2.47
C VAL A 98 7.48 -13.61 3.21
N ALA A 99 8.24 -14.43 2.47
CA ALA A 99 9.03 -15.53 3.05
C ALA A 99 8.21 -16.45 3.98
N GLY A 100 6.95 -16.71 3.65
CA GLY A 100 6.05 -17.54 4.47
C GLY A 100 5.48 -16.83 5.71
N ALA A 101 5.66 -15.53 5.86
CA ALA A 101 4.98 -14.74 6.89
C ALA A 101 3.85 -13.90 6.27
N PHE A 102 2.64 -14.05 6.81
CA PHE A 102 1.51 -13.20 6.46
C PHE A 102 1.74 -11.81 7.06
N THR A 103 1.66 -10.78 6.21
CA THR A 103 1.78 -9.38 6.61
C THR A 103 0.57 -8.60 6.13
N GLU A 104 -0.07 -7.91 7.07
CA GLU A 104 -1.20 -7.02 6.87
C GLU A 104 -0.75 -5.57 7.09
N PHE A 105 -1.22 -4.65 6.25
CA PHE A 105 -1.05 -3.21 6.39
C PHE A 105 -2.41 -2.54 6.49
N GLU A 106 -2.86 -2.29 7.72
CA GLU A 106 -4.11 -1.58 7.99
C GLU A 106 -3.93 -0.09 7.69
N ILE A 107 -4.89 0.50 6.96
CA ILE A 107 -4.84 1.91 6.54
C ILE A 107 -5.97 2.69 7.20
N THR A 108 -5.64 3.78 7.89
CA THR A 108 -6.61 4.73 8.47
C THR A 108 -6.37 6.13 7.92
N GLU A 109 -7.42 6.95 7.83
CA GLU A 109 -7.28 8.37 7.46
C GLU A 109 -6.85 9.19 8.69
N SER A 110 -5.78 9.96 8.56
CA SER A 110 -5.20 10.76 9.66
C SER A 110 -5.36 12.28 9.49
N GLY A 111 -5.97 12.77 8.41
CA GLY A 111 -6.10 14.23 8.16
C GLY A 111 -7.00 14.60 6.98
N LYS A 112 -7.11 15.90 6.67
CA LYS A 112 -8.03 16.42 5.62
C LYS A 112 -7.39 17.28 4.52
N ASN A 113 -6.12 17.66 4.65
CA ASN A 113 -5.52 18.70 3.78
C ASN A 113 -4.67 18.14 2.63
N ALA A 114 -4.40 16.84 2.64
CA ALA A 114 -3.64 16.16 1.59
C ALA A 114 -4.59 15.25 0.79
N ALA A 115 -4.27 15.01 -0.48
CA ALA A 115 -5.04 14.08 -1.31
C ALA A 115 -4.95 12.63 -0.80
N ILE A 116 -3.83 12.32 -0.16
CA ILE A 116 -3.65 11.14 0.68
C ILE A 116 -3.16 11.64 2.03
N ASN A 117 -3.82 11.24 3.12
CA ASN A 117 -3.34 11.42 4.48
C ASN A 117 -3.59 10.14 5.29
N TRP A 118 -2.67 9.18 5.17
CA TRP A 118 -2.85 7.86 5.73
C TRP A 118 -1.88 7.57 6.87
N GLN A 119 -2.39 6.98 7.94
CA GLN A 119 -1.59 6.19 8.86
C GLN A 119 -1.69 4.73 8.42
N ILE A 120 -0.54 4.07 8.34
CA ILE A 120 -0.43 2.67 7.91
C ILE A 120 0.24 1.89 9.04
N VAL A 121 -0.42 0.84 9.51
CA VAL A 121 0.03 -0.01 10.61
C VAL A 121 0.27 -1.43 10.09
N ARG A 122 1.47 -1.95 10.32
CA ARG A 122 1.89 -3.30 9.93
C ARG A 122 1.55 -4.30 11.04
N HIS A 123 0.92 -5.40 10.65
CA HIS A 123 0.72 -6.57 11.50
C HIS A 123 1.31 -7.79 10.80
N THR A 124 2.33 -8.41 11.40
CA THR A 124 2.97 -9.62 10.84
C THR A 124 2.61 -10.83 11.69
N ARG A 125 2.22 -11.93 11.05
CA ARG A 125 1.97 -13.22 11.69
C ARG A 125 2.64 -14.33 10.89
N PRO A 126 3.12 -15.40 11.52
CA PRO A 126 3.54 -16.59 10.78
C PRO A 126 2.39 -17.10 9.90
N ALA A 127 2.66 -17.51 8.65
CA ALA A 127 1.65 -18.26 7.90
C ALA A 127 1.50 -19.64 8.56
N ALA A 128 0.25 -20.05 8.81
CA ALA A 128 -0.10 -21.33 9.42
C ALA A 128 0.14 -22.50 8.45
#